data_AF-A0A3R7K9Q8-F1
#
_entry.id   AF-A0A3R7K9Q8-F1
#
_cell.length_a   1.000
_cell.length_b   1.000
_cell.length_c   1.000
_cell.angle_alpha   90.00
_cell.angle_beta   90.00
_cell.angle_gamma   90.00
#
_symmetry.space_group_name_H-M   'P 1'
#
loop_
_entity.id
_entity.type
_entity.pdbx_description
1 polymer ?
#
loop_
_entity_poly.entity_id
_entity_poly.type
_entity_poly.pdbx_seq_one_letter_code
_entity_poly.pdbx_strand_id
1 'polypeptide(L)' 'MVEKEHPELSMTRQCDLLSIHRSGLYYQSKKASKLNLELMRLIDHQYLKKPYYGVYRMWQWLT' A
#
# COMPACT_ATOMS: atom_id res chain seq x y z
N MET A 1 -7.82 -4.98 21.63
CA MET A 1 -6.53 -5.17 20.94
C MET A 1 -6.45 -6.62 20.49
N VAL A 2 -5.80 -6.95 19.35
CA VAL A 2 -5.63 -8.36 18.91
C VAL A 2 -4.28 -8.89 19.38
N GLU A 3 -4.29 -10.08 19.98
CA GLU A 3 -3.11 -10.77 20.52
C GLU A 3 -2.83 -12.03 19.70
N LYS A 4 -1.62 -12.14 19.13
CA LYS A 4 -1.24 -13.27 18.28
C LYS A 4 -1.12 -14.59 19.05
N GLU A 5 -0.72 -14.53 20.31
CA GLU A 5 -0.40 -15.68 21.16
C GLU A 5 -1.50 -15.95 22.20
N HIS A 6 -2.72 -15.47 21.95
CA HIS A 6 -3.82 -15.67 22.88
C HIS A 6 -4.13 -17.18 23.01
N PRO A 7 -4.15 -17.73 24.24
CA PRO A 7 -4.17 -19.17 24.46
C PRO A 7 -5.46 -19.85 23.98
N GLU A 8 -6.58 -19.14 24.00
CA GLU A 8 -7.92 -19.71 23.73
C GLU A 8 -8.62 -19.20 22.46
N LEU A 9 -8.19 -18.06 21.90
CA LEU A 9 -8.91 -17.35 20.85
C LEU A 9 -8.01 -17.11 19.65
N SER A 10 -8.39 -17.64 18.49
CA SER A 10 -7.67 -17.38 17.24
C SER A 10 -7.75 -15.91 16.85
N MET A 11 -6.74 -15.42 16.13
CA MET A 11 -6.75 -14.06 15.59
C MET A 11 -8.01 -13.74 14.80
N THR A 12 -8.56 -14.70 14.05
CA THR A 12 -9.81 -14.52 13.30
C THR A 12 -10.96 -14.21 14.25
N ARG A 13 -11.14 -15.02 15.29
CA ARG A 13 -12.23 -14.83 16.26
C ARG A 13 -12.08 -13.51 17.02
N GLN A 14 -10.86 -13.12 17.35
CA GLN A 14 -10.59 -11.80 17.95
C GLN A 14 -10.93 -10.65 16.99
N CYS A 15 -10.65 -10.79 15.69
CA CYS A 15 -11.03 -9.79 14.68
C CYS A 15 -12.56 -9.66 14.57
N ASP A 16 -13.26 -10.79 14.53
CA ASP A 16 -14.73 -10.83 14.43
C ASP A 16 -15.37 -10.16 15.65
N LEU A 17 -14.91 -10.48 16.86
CA LEU A 17 -15.40 -9.87 18.10
C LEU A 17 -15.13 -8.35 18.17
N LEU A 18 -13.99 -7.91 17.66
CA LEU A 18 -13.61 -6.50 17.63
C LEU A 18 -14.17 -5.75 16.42
N SER A 19 -14.88 -6.43 15.51
CA SER A 19 -15.37 -5.87 14.25
C SER A 19 -14.28 -5.17 13.42
N ILE A 20 -13.07 -5.75 13.39
CA ILE A 20 -11.95 -5.24 12.59
C ILE A 20 -11.59 -6.19 11.45
N HIS A 21 -11.10 -5.64 10.34
CA HIS A 21 -10.68 -6.45 9.21
C HIS A 21 -9.29 -7.06 9.41
N ARG A 22 -9.17 -8.37 9.16
CA ARG A 22 -7.93 -9.14 9.35
C ARG A 22 -6.76 -8.63 8.50
N SER A 23 -7.00 -8.07 7.31
CA SER A 23 -5.92 -7.59 6.45
C SER A 23 -5.10 -6.46 7.08
N GLY A 24 -5.72 -5.65 7.95
CA GLY A 24 -5.03 -4.58 8.66
C GLY A 24 -3.97 -5.10 9.62
N LEU A 25 -4.15 -6.30 10.18
CA LEU A 25 -3.18 -6.92 11.09
C LEU A 25 -1.94 -7.46 10.37
N TYR A 26 -2.08 -7.83 9.10
CA TYR A 26 -0.97 -8.32 8.28
C TYR A 26 -0.22 -7.20 7.57
N TYR A 27 -0.83 -6.03 7.46
CA TYR A 27 -0.19 -4.89 6.84
C TYR A 27 0.97 -4.38 7.70
N GLN A 28 2.17 -4.42 7.15
CA GLN A 28 3.33 -3.75 7.71
C GLN A 28 3.63 -2.51 6.89
N SER A 29 3.60 -1.34 7.53
CA SER A 29 3.94 -0.09 6.87
C SER A 29 5.39 -0.13 6.41
N LYS A 30 5.61 -0.01 5.10
CA LYS A 30 6.94 0.08 4.49
C LYS A 30 7.21 1.51 4.08
N LYS A 31 8.33 2.08 4.53
CA LYS A 31 8.77 3.39 4.07
C LYS A 31 9.09 3.34 2.58
N ALA A 32 8.67 4.36 1.83
CA ALA A 32 9.06 4.52 0.43
C ALA A 32 10.58 4.76 0.33
N SER A 33 11.23 4.13 -0.65
CA SER A 33 12.64 4.39 -0.95
C SER A 33 12.80 5.77 -1.59
N LYS A 34 14.01 6.35 -1.54
CA LYS A 34 14.32 7.63 -2.21
C LYS A 34 13.97 7.58 -3.70
N LEU A 35 14.34 6.48 -4.37
CA LEU A 35 14.02 6.24 -5.78
C LEU A 35 12.50 6.24 -6.01
N ASN A 36 11.73 5.55 -5.16
CA ASN A 36 10.28 5.49 -5.32
C ASN A 36 9.63 6.87 -5.18
N LEU A 37 10.11 7.70 -4.24
CA LEU A 37 9.64 9.08 -4.08
C LEU A 37 9.98 9.95 -5.30
N GLU A 38 11.15 9.76 -5.89
CA GLU A 38 11.57 10.46 -7.10
C GLU A 38 10.71 10.07 -8.30
N LEU A 39 10.48 8.77 -8.50
CA LEU A 39 9.60 8.26 -9.55
C LEU A 39 8.17 8.80 -9.40
N MET A 40 7.62 8.83 -8.18
CA MET A 40 6.29 9.41 -7.92
C MET A 40 6.22 10.88 -8.37
N ARG A 41 7.21 11.70 -8.02
CA ARG A 41 7.26 13.12 -8.45
C ARG A 41 7.35 13.27 -9.97
N LEU A 42 8.14 12.42 -10.63
CA LEU A 42 8.27 12.42 -12.09
C LEU A 42 6.94 12.06 -12.76
N ILE A 43 6.26 11.02 -12.25
CA ILE A 43 4.95 10.60 -12.74
C ILE A 43 3.93 11.72 -12.60
N ASP A 44 3.84 12.36 -11.43
CA ASP A 44 2.89 13.46 -11.18
C ASP A 44 3.13 14.62 -12.14
N HIS A 45 4.39 15.03 -12.32
CA HIS A 45 4.76 16.10 -13.25
C HIS A 45 4.39 15.78 -14.69
N GLN A 46 4.66 14.54 -15.13
CA GLN A 46 4.34 14.12 -16.48
C GLN A 46 2.83 13.97 -16.70
N TYR A 47 2.09 13.53 -15.69
CA TYR A 47 0.65 13.44 -15.77
C TYR A 47 0.00 14.81 -15.95
N LEU A 48 0.48 15.83 -15.24
CA LEU A 48 0.03 17.22 -15.42
C LEU A 48 0.37 17.75 -16.82
N LYS A 49 1.55 17.42 -17.36
CA LYS A 49 1.96 17.84 -18.70
C LYS A 49 1.22 17.10 -19.82
N LYS A 50 0.94 15.82 -19.62
CA LYS A 50 0.38 14.91 -20.63
C LYS A 50 -0.71 14.03 -20.00
N PRO A 51 -1.89 14.60 -19.70
CA PRO A 51 -2.97 13.89 -18.99
C PRO A 51 -3.54 12.70 -19.77
N TYR A 52 -3.24 12.60 -21.07
CA TYR A 52 -3.62 11.47 -21.93
C TYR A 52 -2.58 10.34 -21.97
N TYR A 53 -1.47 10.44 -21.22
CA TYR A 53 -0.51 9.34 -21.10
C TYR A 53 -1.08 8.23 -20.21
N GLY A 54 -1.46 7.13 -20.84
CA GLY A 54 -1.73 5.87 -20.14
C GLY A 54 -0.46 5.21 -19.61
N VAL A 55 -0.62 4.12 -18.86
CA VAL A 55 0.45 3.41 -18.14
C VAL A 55 1.65 3.08 -19.05
N TYR A 56 1.40 2.55 -20.25
CA TYR A 56 2.47 2.17 -21.18
C TYR A 56 3.33 3.36 -21.62
N ARG A 57 2.72 4.50 -21.95
CA ARG A 57 3.44 5.71 -22.36
C ARG A 57 4.16 6.37 -21.20
N MET A 58 3.61 6.27 -19.99
CA MET A 58 4.28 6.73 -18.77
C MET A 58 5.53 5.89 -18.50
N TRP A 59 5.41 4.56 -18.62
CA TRP A 59 6.53 3.64 -18.45
C TRP A 59 7.65 3.90 -19.46
N GLN A 60 7.32 3.98 -20.76
CA GLN A 60 8.30 4.32 -21.81
C GLN A 60 8.97 5.68 -21.63
N TRP A 61 8.36 6.61 -20.88
CA TRP A 61 8.95 7.91 -20.61
C TRP A 61 9.89 7.89 -19.40
N LEU A 62 9.67 6.97 -18.46
CA LEU A 62 10.50 6.81 -17.25
C LEU A 62 11.75 5.95 -17.48
N THR A 63 11.72 5.05 -18.46
CA THR A 63 12.81 4.13 -18.83
C THR A 63 13.52 4.60 -20.08
#